data_AF-A0A8X6YM33-F1
#
_entry.id   AF-A0A8X6YM33-F1
#
_cell.length_a   1.000
_cell.length_b   1.000
_cell.length_c   1.000
_cell.angle_alpha   90.00
_cell.angle_beta   90.00
_cell.angle_gamma   90.00
#
_symmetry.space_group_name_H-M   'P 1'
#
loop_
_entity.id
_entity.type
_entity.pdbx_description
1 polymer ?
#
loop_
_entity_poly.entity_id
_entity_poly.type
_entity_poly.pdbx_seq_one_letter_code
_entity_poly.pdbx_strand_id
1 'polypeptide(L)'
;MCFDAVLIDYTHGTRHLNQFRIKWPFRLLDLNPIEHDSAKFLDFLGVPFFKIGSADSTNLPLLRYISKFQKPLVISTGMTSKDEVIKMYGTVSKECQHVAVLQCTSCYPTAPESVNLSVIQEFHELFPLAVVGYSGHEEGIGISIAAVTLGAKILERHITLDRNLKGSDHIASLEPKEFKQLVWEIRNVEKAIGCREKAFLEKEAPCYDKLGKTVVASKDLQKGTILLEDMMEVKVAEEKGFDPIQFYDLIGKRLRHDMPKEKTISSADLWPY
;
A
#
# COMPACT_ATOMS: atom_id res chain seq x y z
N MET A 1 14.84 12.09 24.95
CA MET A 1 13.65 12.76 24.40
C MET A 1 13.15 11.88 23.26
N CYS A 2 11.96 11.32 23.43
CA CYS A 2 11.25 10.50 22.45
C CYS A 2 10.15 11.38 21.84
N PHE A 3 9.90 11.28 20.54
CA PHE A 3 8.87 12.04 19.84
C PHE A 3 8.07 11.15 18.92
N ASP A 4 6.78 11.44 18.75
CA ASP A 4 5.98 10.86 17.69
C ASP A 4 6.22 11.57 16.37
N ALA A 5 6.47 10.80 15.31
CA ALA A 5 6.56 11.29 13.95
C ALA A 5 5.43 10.72 13.13
N VAL A 6 4.55 11.62 12.69
CA VAL A 6 3.43 11.32 11.80
C VAL A 6 3.85 11.61 10.35
N LEU A 7 3.99 10.55 9.57
CA LEU A 7 4.14 10.58 8.12
C LEU A 7 2.77 10.50 7.47
N ILE A 8 2.51 11.35 6.49
CA ILE A 8 1.26 11.38 5.75
C ILE A 8 1.58 11.06 4.29
N ASP A 9 0.79 10.14 3.69
CA ASP A 9 0.86 9.83 2.27
C ASP A 9 0.36 11.03 1.47
N TYR A 10 1.17 11.46 0.50
CA TYR A 10 0.90 12.61 -0.37
C TYR A 10 0.65 12.20 -1.83
N THR A 11 0.69 10.91 -2.12
CA THR A 11 0.51 10.39 -3.47
C THR A 11 -0.95 9.99 -3.64
N HIS A 12 -1.58 10.49 -4.72
CA HIS A 12 -2.98 10.29 -5.11
C HIS A 12 -3.99 11.29 -4.51
N GLY A 13 -3.91 12.57 -4.93
CA GLY A 13 -5.03 13.41 -5.36
C GLY A 13 -6.29 13.57 -4.48
N THR A 14 -6.32 13.06 -3.27
CA THR A 14 -7.49 13.08 -2.40
C THR A 14 -7.52 14.42 -1.69
N ARG A 15 -8.49 15.27 -2.09
CA ARG A 15 -8.68 16.62 -1.53
C ARG A 15 -8.74 16.62 0.01
N HIS A 16 -9.19 15.52 0.61
CA HIS A 16 -9.27 15.31 2.06
C HIS A 16 -7.90 15.22 2.75
N LEU A 17 -6.85 14.72 2.09
CA LEU A 17 -5.50 14.60 2.71
C LEU A 17 -4.78 15.95 2.83
N ASN A 18 -5.15 16.95 2.01
CA ASN A 18 -4.52 18.27 2.05
C ASN A 18 -4.71 18.99 3.38
N GLN A 19 -5.72 18.62 4.16
CA GLN A 19 -6.03 19.23 5.45
C GLN A 19 -5.10 18.75 6.57
N PHE A 20 -4.45 17.60 6.40
CA PHE A 20 -3.46 17.07 7.35
C PHE A 20 -2.02 17.53 7.05
N ARG A 21 -1.82 18.44 6.08
CA ARG A 21 -0.48 18.91 5.66
C ARG A 21 0.31 19.53 6.82
N ILE A 22 1.53 19.02 7.03
CA ILE A 22 2.56 19.69 7.84
C ILE A 22 3.64 20.20 6.90
N LYS A 23 3.96 21.50 6.97
CA LYS A 23 5.19 22.04 6.37
C LYS A 23 6.34 21.91 7.39
N TRP A 24 7.44 21.30 6.96
CA TRP A 24 8.71 21.32 7.70
C TRP A 24 9.23 22.77 7.84
N PRO A 25 9.90 23.18 8.95
CA PRO A 25 10.38 22.39 10.09
C PRO A 25 9.47 22.52 11.34
N PHE A 26 8.81 21.42 11.71
CA PHE A 26 7.97 21.18 12.89
C PHE A 26 6.74 22.08 13.19
N ARG A 27 5.63 21.40 13.53
CA ARG A 27 4.85 21.55 14.78
C ARG A 27 3.95 20.31 14.92
N LEU A 28 4.51 19.18 15.34
CA LEU A 28 3.73 18.14 16.01
C LEU A 28 3.92 18.44 17.50
N LEU A 29 2.91 19.05 18.12
CA LEU A 29 2.81 19.07 19.58
C LEU A 29 1.92 17.88 19.91
N ASP A 30 2.54 16.72 20.07
CA ASP A 30 1.89 15.60 20.73
C ASP A 30 1.85 15.94 22.23
N LEU A 31 0.73 16.50 22.67
CA LEU A 31 0.43 16.65 24.10
C LEU A 31 -0.60 15.59 24.44
N ASN A 32 -0.20 14.32 24.45
CA ASN A 32 -0.96 13.29 25.14
C ASN A 32 -0.62 13.33 26.64
N PRO A 33 -1.62 13.33 27.54
CA PRO A 33 -3.07 13.37 27.29
C PRO A 33 -3.57 14.77 26.88
N ILE A 34 -4.57 14.83 25.99
CA ILE A 34 -5.20 16.11 25.62
C ILE A 34 -6.33 16.41 26.60
N GLU A 35 -6.16 17.47 27.38
CA GLU A 35 -7.24 18.04 28.19
C GLU A 35 -7.91 19.22 27.47
N HIS A 36 -9.06 19.69 27.98
CA HIS A 36 -9.79 20.81 27.38
C HIS A 36 -8.92 22.06 27.20
N ASP A 37 -8.06 22.39 28.17
CA ASP A 37 -7.20 23.57 28.10
C ASP A 37 -5.99 23.35 27.17
N SER A 38 -5.45 22.13 27.11
CA SER A 38 -4.44 21.75 26.11
C SER A 38 -5.00 21.88 24.69
N ALA A 39 -6.24 21.45 24.44
CA ALA A 39 -6.90 21.60 23.14
C ALA A 39 -7.08 23.08 22.76
N LYS A 40 -7.52 23.95 23.68
CA LYS A 40 -7.61 25.40 23.44
C LYS A 40 -6.23 26.00 23.15
N PHE A 41 -5.21 25.60 23.89
CA PHE A 41 -3.86 26.11 23.69
C PHE A 41 -3.29 25.70 22.33
N LEU A 42 -3.47 24.43 21.94
CA LEU A 42 -3.09 23.93 20.62
C LEU A 42 -3.85 24.64 19.49
N ASP A 43 -5.15 24.89 19.66
CA ASP A 43 -5.95 25.67 18.72
C ASP A 43 -5.43 27.11 18.57
N PHE A 44 -5.16 27.78 19.70
CA PHE A 44 -4.54 29.11 19.73
C PHE A 44 -3.18 29.14 19.02
N LEU A 45 -2.38 28.09 19.17
CA LEU A 45 -1.10 27.93 18.46
C LEU A 45 -1.27 27.67 16.95
N GLY A 46 -2.49 27.44 16.48
CA GLY A 46 -2.82 27.26 15.08
C GLY A 46 -2.35 25.91 14.53
N VAL A 47 -2.33 24.85 15.33
CA VAL A 47 -1.91 23.52 14.86
C VAL A 47 -2.81 23.04 13.70
N PRO A 48 -2.27 22.31 12.72
CA PRO A 48 -3.02 21.91 11.53
C PRO A 48 -4.08 20.82 11.81
N PHE A 49 -3.88 20.00 12.85
CA PHE A 49 -4.78 18.92 13.28
C PHE A 49 -4.57 18.61 14.77
N PHE A 50 -5.49 17.85 15.37
CA PHE A 50 -5.29 17.26 16.69
C PHE A 50 -4.97 15.77 16.57
N LYS A 51 -3.92 15.33 17.27
CA LYS A 51 -3.61 13.93 17.46
C LYS A 51 -4.19 13.47 18.80
N ILE A 52 -5.03 12.44 18.79
CA ILE A 52 -5.58 11.81 19.99
C ILE A 52 -4.86 10.47 20.19
N GLY A 53 -4.20 10.31 21.34
CA GLY A 53 -3.60 9.04 21.75
C GLY A 53 -4.64 7.97 22.07
N SER A 54 -4.21 6.70 22.01
CA SER A 54 -5.06 5.53 22.29
C SER A 54 -5.69 5.55 23.69
N ALA A 55 -5.08 6.24 24.66
CA ALA A 55 -5.63 6.36 26.02
C ALA A 55 -6.90 7.24 26.07
N ASP A 56 -7.07 8.16 25.13
CA ASP A 56 -8.20 9.09 25.05
C ASP A 56 -9.22 8.69 23.95
N SER A 57 -9.00 7.59 23.23
CA SER A 57 -9.85 7.14 22.12
C SER A 57 -11.30 6.85 22.56
N THR A 58 -11.50 6.43 23.81
CA THR A 58 -12.82 6.15 24.40
C THR A 58 -13.38 7.32 25.20
N ASN A 59 -12.64 8.42 25.34
CA ASN A 59 -13.05 9.62 26.05
C ASN A 59 -14.00 10.48 25.20
N LEU A 60 -15.22 9.96 24.97
CA LEU A 60 -16.22 10.59 24.11
C LEU A 60 -16.56 12.05 24.47
N PRO A 61 -16.65 12.46 25.76
CA PRO A 61 -16.87 13.86 26.12
C PRO A 61 -15.77 14.78 25.60
N LEU A 62 -14.50 14.38 25.77
CA LEU A 62 -13.35 15.12 25.28
C LEU A 62 -13.34 15.17 23.75
N LEU A 63 -13.55 14.02 23.09
CA LEU A 63 -13.57 13.95 21.64
C LEU A 63 -14.65 14.83 21.02
N ARG A 64 -15.84 14.89 21.64
CA ARG A 64 -16.93 15.79 21.21
C ARG A 64 -16.60 17.25 21.47
N TYR A 65 -15.82 17.56 22.50
CA TYR A 65 -15.34 18.91 22.74
C TYR A 65 -14.31 19.32 21.67
N ILE A 66 -13.32 18.48 21.39
CA ILE A 66 -12.26 18.74 20.41
C ILE A 66 -12.82 18.81 18.97
N SER A 67 -13.82 18.02 18.63
CA SER A 67 -14.42 18.04 17.28
C SER A 67 -15.08 19.37 16.92
N LYS A 68 -15.51 20.17 17.91
CA LYS A 68 -16.10 21.50 17.69
C LYS A 68 -15.13 22.54 17.15
N PHE A 69 -13.82 22.32 17.31
CA PHE A 69 -12.80 23.19 16.73
C PHE A 69 -12.71 23.07 15.20
N GLN A 70 -13.42 22.10 14.58
CA GLN A 70 -13.46 21.90 13.12
C GLN A 70 -12.08 21.68 12.48
N LYS A 71 -11.11 21.24 13.27
CA LYS A 71 -9.79 20.81 12.79
C LYS A 71 -9.80 19.31 12.52
N PRO A 72 -8.98 18.84 11.56
CA PRO A 72 -8.81 17.42 11.35
C PRO A 72 -8.36 16.70 12.63
N LEU A 73 -8.85 15.48 12.82
CA LEU A 73 -8.58 14.65 13.99
C LEU A 73 -7.89 13.38 13.53
N VAL A 74 -6.76 13.05 14.15
CA VAL A 74 -6.03 11.80 13.95
C VAL A 74 -6.13 11.01 15.24
N ILE A 75 -6.79 9.85 15.23
CA ILE A 75 -7.14 9.13 16.46
C ILE A 75 -6.54 7.72 16.39
N SER A 76 -5.62 7.41 17.31
CA SER A 76 -5.11 6.03 17.48
C SER A 76 -6.11 5.19 18.27
N THR A 77 -6.25 3.91 17.92
CA THR A 77 -7.27 3.01 18.48
C THR A 77 -6.68 1.83 19.26
N GLY A 78 -5.49 1.98 19.85
CA GLY A 78 -4.95 0.96 20.74
C GLY A 78 -5.80 0.79 22.00
N MET A 79 -5.77 -0.39 22.62
CA MET A 79 -6.58 -0.70 23.82
C MET A 79 -8.10 -0.54 23.60
N THR A 80 -8.57 -0.50 22.36
CA THR A 80 -9.96 -0.19 22.00
C THR A 80 -10.54 -1.33 21.16
N SER A 81 -11.73 -1.82 21.52
CA SER A 81 -12.44 -2.84 20.75
C SER A 81 -13.13 -2.26 19.49
N LYS A 82 -13.47 -3.12 18.53
CA LYS A 82 -14.18 -2.73 17.31
C LYS A 82 -15.44 -1.89 17.58
N ASP A 83 -16.29 -2.32 18.52
CA ASP A 83 -17.54 -1.62 18.84
C ASP A 83 -17.28 -0.23 19.45
N GLU A 84 -16.23 -0.11 20.24
CA GLU A 84 -15.80 1.18 20.80
C GLU A 84 -15.25 2.12 19.73
N VAL A 85 -14.48 1.61 18.77
CA VAL A 85 -14.00 2.41 17.63
C VAL A 85 -15.19 2.90 16.78
N ILE A 86 -16.19 2.04 16.53
CA ILE A 86 -17.42 2.44 15.81
C ILE A 86 -18.15 3.55 16.57
N LYS A 87 -18.30 3.41 17.89
CA LYS A 87 -18.95 4.42 18.74
C LYS A 87 -18.16 5.73 18.79
N MET A 88 -16.84 5.66 18.88
CA MET A 88 -15.92 6.79 18.82
C MET A 88 -16.11 7.54 17.50
N TYR A 89 -15.98 6.83 16.37
CA TYR A 89 -16.11 7.43 15.05
C TYR A 89 -17.50 8.05 14.85
N GLY A 90 -18.57 7.35 15.24
CA GLY A 90 -19.94 7.84 15.14
C GLY A 90 -20.23 9.05 16.05
N THR A 91 -19.45 9.27 17.10
CA THR A 91 -19.54 10.47 17.95
C THR A 91 -18.84 11.65 17.29
N VAL A 92 -17.62 11.43 16.79
CA VAL A 92 -16.76 12.48 16.25
C VAL A 92 -17.25 12.95 14.87
N SER A 93 -17.61 12.01 14.00
CA SER A 93 -18.02 12.28 12.60
C SER A 93 -19.27 13.14 12.45
N LYS A 94 -20.10 13.24 13.50
CA LYS A 94 -21.26 14.14 13.54
C LYS A 94 -20.87 15.61 13.59
N GLU A 95 -19.73 15.90 14.18
CA GLU A 95 -19.27 17.27 14.43
C GLU A 95 -18.09 17.62 13.49
N CYS A 96 -17.18 16.68 13.20
CA CYS A 96 -16.01 16.91 12.34
C CYS A 96 -15.98 15.91 11.17
N GLN A 97 -15.91 16.41 9.94
CA GLN A 97 -15.88 15.60 8.71
C GLN A 97 -14.49 15.06 8.36
N HIS A 98 -13.45 15.45 9.10
CA HIS A 98 -12.05 15.20 8.77
C HIS A 98 -11.41 14.34 9.85
N VAL A 99 -11.74 13.06 9.83
CA VAL A 99 -11.30 12.09 10.84
C VAL A 99 -10.38 11.07 10.20
N ALA A 100 -9.24 10.83 10.83
CA ALA A 100 -8.38 9.71 10.56
C ALA A 100 -8.41 8.72 11.73
N VAL A 101 -8.51 7.43 11.40
CA VAL A 101 -8.55 6.33 12.37
C VAL A 101 -7.30 5.47 12.15
N LEU A 102 -6.45 5.36 13.17
CA LEU A 102 -5.19 4.62 13.07
C LEU A 102 -5.28 3.29 13.78
N GLN A 103 -5.04 2.19 13.04
CA GLN A 103 -4.81 0.90 13.67
C GLN A 103 -3.56 0.97 14.54
N CYS A 104 -3.66 0.44 15.76
CA CYS A 104 -2.63 0.60 16.78
C CYS A 104 -2.73 -0.53 17.80
N THR A 105 -1.58 -1.07 18.21
CA THR A 105 -1.47 -1.96 19.37
C THR A 105 -0.60 -1.26 20.42
N SER A 106 -1.15 -0.96 21.59
CA SER A 106 -0.43 -0.23 22.65
C SER A 106 0.48 -1.15 23.49
N CYS A 107 1.50 -1.72 22.85
CA CYS A 107 2.57 -2.49 23.48
C CYS A 107 3.93 -1.96 23.02
N TYR A 108 4.89 -1.79 23.92
CA TYR A 108 6.14 -1.05 23.64
C TYR A 108 7.37 -1.90 24.05
N PRO A 109 7.98 -2.66 23.12
CA PRO A 109 7.60 -2.81 21.71
C PRO A 109 6.43 -3.79 21.50
N THR A 110 5.76 -3.67 20.36
CA THR A 110 4.73 -4.61 19.91
C THR A 110 5.37 -5.76 19.15
N ALA A 111 5.16 -7.00 19.60
CA ALA A 111 5.59 -8.19 18.87
C ALA A 111 4.85 -8.31 17.52
N PRO A 112 5.49 -8.78 16.43
CA PRO A 112 4.86 -8.87 15.11
C PRO A 112 3.49 -9.57 15.10
N GLU A 113 3.33 -10.64 15.88
CA GLU A 113 2.10 -11.44 15.98
C GLU A 113 0.94 -10.67 16.64
N SER A 114 1.25 -9.57 17.33
CA SER A 114 0.27 -8.72 18.05
C SER A 114 -0.09 -7.44 17.31
N VAL A 115 0.53 -7.16 16.14
CA VAL A 115 0.26 -5.92 15.38
C VAL A 115 -1.12 -5.92 14.73
N ASN A 116 -1.49 -7.06 14.14
CA ASN A 116 -2.76 -7.26 13.44
C ASN A 116 -3.03 -6.20 12.33
N LEU A 117 -2.14 -6.11 11.33
CA LEU A 117 -2.27 -5.15 10.22
C LEU A 117 -3.57 -5.32 9.40
N SER A 118 -4.18 -6.51 9.40
CA SER A 118 -5.44 -6.77 8.68
C SER A 118 -6.60 -5.88 9.14
N VAL A 119 -6.55 -5.32 10.35
CA VAL A 119 -7.54 -4.34 10.85
C VAL A 119 -7.57 -3.07 9.98
N ILE A 120 -6.48 -2.73 9.28
CA ILE A 120 -6.47 -1.61 8.33
C ILE A 120 -7.54 -1.82 7.24
N GLN A 121 -7.70 -3.04 6.73
CA GLN A 121 -8.72 -3.34 5.72
C GLN A 121 -10.12 -3.26 6.32
N GLU A 122 -10.32 -3.79 7.54
CA GLU A 122 -11.60 -3.67 8.26
C GLU A 122 -11.98 -2.19 8.51
N PHE A 123 -11.02 -1.34 8.86
CA PHE A 123 -11.26 0.09 9.04
C PHE A 123 -11.66 0.80 7.74
N HIS A 124 -11.11 0.39 6.58
CA HIS A 124 -11.56 0.91 5.28
C HIS A 124 -13.02 0.54 5.00
N GLU A 125 -13.44 -0.67 5.38
CA GLU A 125 -14.83 -1.13 5.22
C GLU A 125 -15.80 -0.43 6.19
N LEU A 126 -15.42 -0.30 7.46
CA LEU A 126 -16.26 0.31 8.50
C LEU A 126 -16.36 1.83 8.37
N PHE A 127 -15.29 2.49 7.92
CA PHE A 127 -15.16 3.94 7.92
C PHE A 127 -14.76 4.47 6.53
N PRO A 128 -15.59 4.28 5.49
CA PRO A 128 -15.24 4.62 4.10
C PRO A 128 -15.01 6.12 3.85
N LEU A 129 -15.44 6.98 4.78
CA LEU A 129 -15.20 8.43 4.72
C LEU A 129 -14.00 8.88 5.57
N ALA A 130 -13.46 8.00 6.41
CA ALA A 130 -12.30 8.28 7.24
C ALA A 130 -11.01 8.07 6.45
N VAL A 131 -9.96 8.76 6.88
CA VAL A 131 -8.59 8.42 6.47
C VAL A 131 -8.09 7.29 7.36
N VAL A 132 -7.86 6.11 6.81
CA VAL A 132 -7.30 4.99 7.60
C VAL A 132 -5.78 5.08 7.62
N GLY A 133 -5.18 4.87 8.79
CA GLY A 133 -3.73 4.84 8.94
C GLY A 133 -3.25 3.82 9.97
N TYR A 134 -2.00 3.93 10.36
CA TYR A 134 -1.30 3.01 11.26
C TYR A 134 -0.42 3.76 12.24
N SER A 135 -0.48 3.39 13.52
CA SER A 135 0.37 3.89 14.60
C SER A 135 1.16 2.71 15.16
N GLY A 136 2.46 2.71 14.88
CA GLY A 136 3.33 1.56 15.11
C GLY A 136 4.20 1.69 16.36
N HIS A 137 4.28 0.61 17.12
CA HIS A 137 5.18 0.44 18.27
C HIS A 137 6.04 -0.83 18.13
N GLU A 138 6.10 -1.44 16.95
CA GLU A 138 6.96 -2.57 16.62
C GLU A 138 8.45 -2.18 16.58
N GLU A 139 9.35 -3.16 16.52
CA GLU A 139 10.76 -2.94 16.18
C GLU A 139 10.98 -2.90 14.66
N GLY A 140 11.96 -2.11 14.23
CA GLY A 140 12.31 -1.96 12.82
C GLY A 140 11.23 -1.24 12.00
N ILE A 141 11.31 -1.38 10.68
CA ILE A 141 10.51 -0.59 9.72
C ILE A 141 9.62 -1.44 8.81
N GLY A 142 9.80 -2.77 8.78
CA GLY A 142 9.16 -3.65 7.81
C GLY A 142 7.63 -3.70 7.93
N ILE A 143 7.12 -3.75 9.15
CA ILE A 143 5.67 -3.76 9.44
C ILE A 143 5.03 -2.43 9.05
N SER A 144 5.67 -1.31 9.40
CA SER A 144 5.26 0.03 8.95
C SER A 144 5.15 0.15 7.43
N ILE A 145 6.12 -0.41 6.69
CA ILE A 145 6.06 -0.45 5.21
C ILE A 145 4.89 -1.31 4.73
N ALA A 146 4.66 -2.47 5.35
CA ALA A 146 3.54 -3.34 5.02
C ALA A 146 2.17 -2.67 5.29
N ALA A 147 2.06 -1.83 6.32
CA ALA A 147 0.83 -1.06 6.58
C ALA A 147 0.47 -0.16 5.38
N VAL A 148 1.47 0.45 4.72
CA VAL A 148 1.25 1.29 3.53
C VAL A 148 0.70 0.47 2.36
N THR A 149 1.19 -0.77 2.15
CA THR A 149 0.69 -1.63 1.05
C THR A 149 -0.76 -2.08 1.29
N LEU A 150 -1.20 -2.12 2.55
CA LEU A 150 -2.58 -2.39 2.95
C LEU A 150 -3.49 -1.16 2.86
N GLY A 151 -2.96 -0.01 2.45
CA GLY A 151 -3.72 1.21 2.20
C GLY A 151 -3.74 2.20 3.36
N ALA A 152 -2.87 2.06 4.37
CA ALA A 152 -2.68 3.11 5.36
C ALA A 152 -2.18 4.41 4.69
N LYS A 153 -2.84 5.53 4.99
CA LYS A 153 -2.53 6.87 4.45
C LYS A 153 -1.86 7.80 5.45
N ILE A 154 -1.83 7.39 6.71
CA ILE A 154 -1.08 8.02 7.78
C ILE A 154 -0.28 6.92 8.47
N LEU A 155 0.99 7.19 8.75
CA LEU A 155 1.87 6.30 9.48
C LEU A 155 2.52 7.07 10.63
N GLU A 156 2.46 6.54 11.84
CA GLU A 156 3.01 7.15 13.03
C GLU A 156 4.00 6.23 13.72
N ARG A 157 5.15 6.78 14.11
CA ARG A 157 6.26 6.06 14.73
C ARG A 157 6.96 6.94 15.76
N HIS A 158 7.34 6.36 16.89
CA HIS A 158 8.25 7.02 17.81
C HIS A 158 9.66 7.17 17.21
N ILE A 159 10.32 8.28 17.51
CA ILE A 159 11.71 8.59 17.16
C ILE A 159 12.49 8.93 18.43
N THR A 160 13.71 8.41 18.52
CA THR A 160 14.67 8.73 19.57
C THR A 160 16.02 9.11 18.98
N LEU A 161 16.85 9.81 19.76
CA LEU A 161 18.27 9.99 19.43
C LEU A 161 19.13 8.78 19.83
N ASP A 162 18.67 8.01 20.81
CA ASP A 162 19.34 6.81 21.33
C ASP A 162 18.28 5.89 21.95
N ARG A 163 18.18 4.64 21.48
CA ARG A 163 17.21 3.67 21.99
C ARG A 163 17.57 3.06 23.35
N ASN A 164 18.81 3.26 23.80
CA ASN A 164 19.31 2.74 25.09
C ASN A 164 18.95 3.65 26.27
N LEU A 165 18.34 4.81 26.01
CA LEU A 165 17.83 5.68 27.06
C LEU A 165 16.67 5.01 27.83
N LYS A 166 16.52 5.37 29.11
CA LYS A 166 15.51 4.78 29.98
C LYS A 166 14.09 5.11 29.50
N GLY A 167 13.28 4.07 29.29
CA GLY A 167 11.84 4.17 28.99
C GLY A 167 11.44 3.20 27.87
N SER A 168 10.24 2.62 27.95
CA SER A 168 9.72 1.69 26.94
C SER A 168 9.61 2.31 25.56
N ASP A 169 9.28 3.60 25.49
CA ASP A 169 9.09 4.31 24.23
C ASP A 169 10.41 4.47 23.47
N HIS A 170 11.52 4.65 24.21
CA HIS A 170 12.86 4.68 23.63
C HIS A 170 13.23 3.35 22.97
N ILE A 171 12.85 2.23 23.58
CA ILE A 171 13.10 0.88 23.04
C ILE A 171 12.33 0.69 21.72
N ALA A 172 11.05 1.09 21.70
CA ALA A 172 10.16 0.98 20.54
C ALA A 172 10.42 2.04 19.44
N SER A 173 11.27 3.04 19.70
CA SER A 173 11.55 4.14 18.77
C SER A 173 12.47 3.77 17.62
N LEU A 174 12.39 4.56 16.55
CA LEU A 174 13.38 4.59 15.46
C LEU A 174 14.45 5.64 15.74
N GLU A 175 15.70 5.32 15.46
CA GLU A 175 16.78 6.32 15.42
C GLU A 175 16.78 7.07 14.09
N PRO A 176 17.49 8.22 13.96
CA PRO A 176 17.39 9.08 12.77
C PRO A 176 17.73 8.38 11.45
N LYS A 177 18.64 7.40 11.47
CA LYS A 177 18.99 6.60 10.28
C LYS A 177 17.84 5.67 9.87
N GLU A 178 17.23 4.98 10.83
CA GLU A 178 16.10 4.08 10.61
C GLU A 178 14.87 4.86 10.13
N PHE A 179 14.59 6.02 10.72
CA PHE A 179 13.50 6.89 10.27
C PHE A 179 13.72 7.40 8.84
N LYS A 180 14.95 7.83 8.50
CA LYS A 180 15.29 8.21 7.13
C LYS A 180 15.10 7.05 6.15
N GLN A 181 15.48 5.84 6.56
CA GLN A 181 15.27 4.64 5.75
C GLN A 181 13.78 4.35 5.56
N LEU A 182 12.98 4.39 6.63
CA LEU A 182 11.52 4.23 6.56
C LEU A 182 10.89 5.18 5.54
N VAL A 183 11.21 6.48 5.62
CA VAL A 183 10.69 7.48 4.66
C VAL A 183 11.10 7.14 3.23
N TRP A 184 12.37 6.75 3.02
CA TRP A 184 12.86 6.38 1.69
C TRP A 184 12.13 5.15 1.12
N GLU A 185 11.98 4.09 1.93
CA GLU A 185 11.30 2.86 1.54
C GLU A 185 9.82 3.10 1.23
N ILE A 186 9.12 3.90 2.05
CA ILE A 186 7.73 4.27 1.78
C ILE A 186 7.59 4.92 0.40
N ARG A 187 8.48 5.88 0.06
CA ARG A 187 8.43 6.56 -1.25
C ARG A 187 8.77 5.64 -2.43
N ASN A 188 9.56 4.59 -2.20
CA ASN A 188 9.79 3.57 -3.22
C ASN A 188 8.59 2.64 -3.37
N VAL A 189 8.01 2.19 -2.26
CA VAL A 189 6.85 1.31 -2.24
C VAL A 189 5.63 1.99 -2.85
N GLU A 190 5.37 3.27 -2.54
CA GLU A 190 4.29 4.04 -3.17
C GLU A 190 4.40 4.07 -4.71
N LYS A 191 5.63 4.17 -5.25
CA LYS A 191 5.88 4.08 -6.70
C LYS A 191 5.72 2.66 -7.22
N ALA A 192 6.08 1.66 -6.43
CA ALA A 192 6.07 0.25 -6.81
C ALA A 192 4.67 -0.39 -6.77
N ILE A 193 3.77 0.10 -5.90
CA ILE A 193 2.37 -0.39 -5.82
C ILE A 193 1.68 -0.27 -7.17
N GLY A 194 1.89 0.84 -7.90
CA GLY A 194 1.40 1.01 -9.26
C GLY A 194 -0.13 0.94 -9.39
N CYS A 195 -0.61 0.24 -10.42
CA CYS A 195 -2.04 0.08 -10.71
C CYS A 195 -2.42 -1.41 -10.80
N ARG A 196 -3.72 -1.72 -10.64
CA ARG A 196 -4.26 -3.08 -10.68
C ARG A 196 -4.52 -3.58 -12.11
N GLU A 197 -3.57 -3.34 -13.01
CA GLU A 197 -3.62 -3.79 -14.40
C GLU A 197 -2.34 -4.55 -14.75
N LYS A 198 -2.45 -5.83 -15.10
CA LYS A 198 -1.32 -6.59 -15.62
C LYS A 198 -1.20 -6.32 -17.12
N ALA A 199 -0.37 -5.35 -17.46
CA ALA A 199 0.00 -5.07 -18.84
C ALA A 199 1.32 -5.78 -19.23
N PHE A 200 1.53 -5.93 -20.53
CA PHE A 200 2.86 -6.11 -21.11
C PHE A 200 3.47 -4.72 -21.23
N LEU A 201 4.56 -4.47 -20.52
CA LEU A 201 5.19 -3.17 -20.48
C LEU A 201 6.14 -3.00 -21.67
N GLU A 202 6.22 -1.81 -22.24
CA GLU A 202 7.19 -1.51 -23.32
C GLU A 202 8.63 -1.85 -22.92
N LYS A 203 8.95 -1.71 -21.62
CA LYS A 203 10.26 -2.06 -21.06
C LYS A 203 10.54 -3.57 -21.05
N GLU A 204 9.50 -4.40 -21.17
CA GLU A 204 9.62 -5.85 -21.30
C GLU A 204 9.87 -6.29 -22.75
N ALA A 205 9.63 -5.43 -23.75
CA ALA A 205 9.76 -5.77 -25.18
C ALA A 205 11.13 -6.36 -25.55
N PRO A 206 12.28 -5.78 -25.15
CA PRO A 206 13.59 -6.37 -25.46
C PRO A 206 13.80 -7.76 -24.82
N CYS A 207 13.22 -7.99 -23.65
CA CYS A 207 13.28 -9.28 -22.97
C CYS A 207 12.41 -10.32 -23.71
N TYR A 208 11.21 -9.91 -24.15
CA TYR A 208 10.32 -10.74 -24.95
C TYR A 208 10.89 -11.05 -26.33
N ASP A 209 11.54 -10.11 -27.01
CA ASP A 209 12.17 -10.38 -28.31
C ASP A 209 13.24 -11.48 -28.16
N LYS A 210 14.03 -11.40 -27.08
CA LYS A 210 15.12 -12.35 -26.79
C LYS A 210 14.63 -13.71 -26.29
N LEU A 211 13.65 -13.75 -25.39
CA LEU A 211 13.27 -14.96 -24.63
C LEU A 211 11.83 -15.43 -24.89
N GLY A 212 11.00 -14.57 -25.48
CA GLY A 212 9.64 -14.88 -25.88
C GLY A 212 9.63 -16.05 -26.84
N LYS A 213 8.72 -16.99 -26.58
CA LYS A 213 8.61 -18.21 -27.37
C LYS A 213 7.57 -18.01 -28.47
N THR A 214 7.66 -18.84 -29.50
CA THR A 214 6.72 -18.88 -30.62
C THR A 214 6.42 -20.34 -30.95
N VAL A 215 5.31 -20.58 -31.62
CA VAL A 215 5.02 -21.90 -32.18
C VAL A 215 5.88 -22.13 -33.42
N VAL A 216 6.56 -23.28 -33.46
CA VAL A 216 7.40 -23.73 -34.58
C VAL A 216 6.96 -25.12 -35.02
N ALA A 217 7.32 -25.55 -36.23
CA ALA A 217 7.11 -26.92 -36.67
C ALA A 217 8.07 -27.90 -35.95
N SER A 218 7.56 -29.01 -35.41
CA SER A 218 8.38 -30.02 -34.72
C SER A 218 9.12 -30.96 -35.69
N LYS A 219 8.69 -30.99 -36.95
CA LYS A 219 9.21 -31.80 -38.06
C LYS A 219 8.93 -31.10 -39.39
N ASP A 220 9.48 -31.61 -40.48
CA ASP A 220 9.13 -31.11 -41.81
C ASP A 220 7.66 -31.44 -42.14
N LEU A 221 6.90 -30.44 -42.62
CA LEU A 221 5.48 -30.55 -42.96
C LEU A 221 5.26 -30.14 -44.41
N GLN A 222 4.34 -30.80 -45.09
CA GLN A 222 4.03 -30.53 -46.49
C GLN A 222 2.88 -29.53 -46.63
N LYS A 223 2.84 -28.85 -47.77
CA LYS A 223 1.72 -28.01 -48.18
C LYS A 223 0.42 -28.78 -48.06
N GLY A 224 -0.58 -28.14 -47.45
CA GLY A 224 -1.91 -28.70 -47.28
C GLY A 224 -2.04 -29.65 -46.08
N THR A 225 -0.98 -29.91 -45.31
CA THR A 225 -1.04 -30.62 -44.03
C THR A 225 -1.97 -29.88 -43.07
N ILE A 226 -2.80 -30.66 -42.36
CA ILE A 226 -3.60 -30.19 -41.23
C ILE A 226 -2.76 -30.33 -39.96
N LEU A 227 -2.58 -29.24 -39.24
CA LEU A 227 -1.75 -29.21 -38.03
C LEU A 227 -2.38 -30.04 -36.92
N LEU A 228 -1.57 -30.93 -36.35
CA LEU A 228 -1.86 -31.71 -35.14
C LEU A 228 -0.88 -31.29 -34.04
N GLU A 229 -1.21 -31.61 -32.80
CA GLU A 229 -0.42 -31.25 -31.61
C GLU A 229 1.04 -31.73 -31.71
N ASP A 230 1.27 -32.98 -32.14
CA ASP A 230 2.61 -33.57 -32.26
C ASP A 230 3.46 -32.97 -33.41
N MET A 231 2.85 -32.15 -34.26
CA MET A 231 3.49 -31.48 -35.41
C MET A 231 4.03 -30.09 -35.07
N MET A 232 3.73 -29.59 -33.87
CA MET A 232 4.10 -28.26 -33.42
C MET A 232 4.92 -28.35 -32.13
N GLU A 233 5.79 -27.38 -31.92
CA GLU A 233 6.59 -27.24 -30.70
C GLU A 233 6.65 -25.76 -30.32
N VAL A 234 6.96 -25.47 -29.06
CA VAL A 234 7.12 -24.11 -28.56
C VAL A 234 8.58 -23.86 -28.20
N LYS A 235 9.24 -22.97 -28.94
CA LYS A 235 10.67 -22.65 -28.78
C LYS A 235 10.93 -21.15 -28.89
N VAL A 236 12.13 -20.74 -28.48
CA VAL A 236 12.65 -19.42 -28.84
C VAL A 236 13.13 -19.49 -30.28
N ALA A 237 12.64 -18.58 -31.12
CA ALA A 237 13.10 -18.37 -32.49
C ALA A 237 13.29 -16.87 -32.76
N GLU A 238 14.14 -16.55 -33.74
CA GLU A 238 14.43 -15.17 -34.16
C GLU A 238 13.17 -14.48 -34.68
N GLU A 239 12.43 -15.15 -35.56
CA GLU A 239 11.14 -14.66 -36.05
C GLU A 239 10.01 -15.10 -35.12
N LYS A 240 9.20 -14.13 -34.67
CA LYS A 240 7.98 -14.40 -33.89
C LYS A 240 6.79 -14.60 -34.83
N GLY A 241 6.04 -15.65 -34.58
CA GLY A 241 4.80 -15.98 -35.27
C GLY A 241 3.65 -16.00 -34.28
N PHE A 242 2.90 -17.10 -34.27
CA PHE A 242 1.86 -17.28 -33.28
C PHE A 242 2.44 -17.39 -31.87
N ASP A 243 1.82 -16.64 -30.94
CA ASP A 243 2.15 -16.75 -29.54
C ASP A 243 1.76 -18.16 -29.04
N PRO A 244 2.56 -18.80 -28.17
CA PRO A 244 2.23 -20.10 -27.60
C PRO A 244 0.86 -20.19 -26.94
N ILE A 245 0.28 -19.08 -26.48
CA ILE A 245 -1.09 -19.07 -25.95
C ILE A 245 -2.12 -19.48 -27.01
N GLN A 246 -1.80 -19.31 -28.29
CA GLN A 246 -2.63 -19.67 -29.44
C GLN A 246 -2.37 -21.09 -29.94
N PHE A 247 -1.47 -21.86 -29.31
CA PHE A 247 -0.99 -23.16 -29.82
C PHE A 247 -2.13 -24.11 -30.19
N TYR A 248 -3.12 -24.26 -29.31
CA TYR A 248 -4.26 -25.15 -29.54
C TYR A 248 -5.25 -24.63 -30.59
N ASP A 249 -5.29 -23.32 -30.83
CA ASP A 249 -6.11 -22.71 -31.90
C ASP A 249 -5.58 -23.03 -33.30
N LEU A 250 -4.31 -23.45 -33.38
CA LEU A 250 -3.66 -23.85 -34.63
C LEU A 250 -4.01 -25.29 -35.02
N ILE A 251 -4.47 -26.12 -34.08
CA ILE A 251 -4.87 -27.50 -34.40
C ILE A 251 -6.06 -27.48 -35.36
N GLY A 252 -5.95 -28.28 -36.42
CA GLY A 252 -6.96 -28.31 -37.49
C GLY A 252 -6.74 -27.25 -38.58
N LYS A 253 -5.83 -26.28 -38.40
CA LYS A 253 -5.48 -25.32 -39.46
C LYS A 253 -4.63 -25.98 -40.54
N ARG A 254 -4.75 -25.47 -41.77
CA ARG A 254 -4.10 -26.03 -42.96
C ARG A 254 -2.93 -25.18 -43.45
N LEU A 255 -1.79 -25.81 -43.72
CA LEU A 255 -0.60 -25.13 -44.28
C LEU A 255 -0.77 -24.71 -45.75
N ARG A 256 -0.26 -23.52 -46.10
CA ARG A 256 -0.28 -22.95 -47.47
C ARG A 256 0.89 -23.38 -48.34
N HIS A 257 1.99 -23.77 -47.74
CA HIS A 257 3.22 -24.23 -48.39
C HIS A 257 3.94 -25.23 -47.48
N ASP A 258 5.00 -25.83 -47.99
CA ASP A 258 5.88 -26.69 -47.18
C ASP A 258 6.52 -25.86 -46.05
N MET A 259 6.74 -26.50 -44.91
CA MET A 259 7.26 -25.89 -43.69
C MET A 259 8.37 -26.78 -43.12
N PRO A 260 9.64 -26.34 -43.18
CA PRO A 260 10.74 -27.06 -42.57
C PRO A 260 10.60 -27.16 -41.04
N LYS A 261 11.23 -28.18 -40.46
CA LYS A 261 11.40 -28.31 -39.02
C LYS A 261 12.01 -27.03 -38.43
N GLU A 262 11.55 -26.66 -37.24
CA GLU A 262 11.97 -25.48 -36.46
C GLU A 262 11.61 -24.13 -37.06
N LYS A 263 10.99 -24.09 -38.24
CA LYS A 263 10.45 -22.85 -38.79
C LYS A 263 9.24 -22.38 -37.97
N THR A 264 9.22 -21.10 -37.66
CA THR A 264 8.11 -20.42 -36.99
C THR A 264 6.84 -20.51 -37.82
N ILE A 265 5.72 -20.83 -37.16
CA ILE A 265 4.38 -20.81 -37.76
C ILE A 265 3.75 -19.45 -37.50
N SER A 266 3.36 -18.76 -38.57
CA SER A 266 2.70 -17.46 -38.57
C SER A 266 1.38 -17.50 -39.33
N SER A 267 0.58 -16.42 -39.24
CA SER A 267 -0.68 -16.31 -39.97
C SER A 267 -0.50 -16.37 -41.49
N ALA A 268 0.67 -15.99 -42.01
CA ALA A 268 0.97 -16.06 -43.44
C ALA A 268 1.05 -17.50 -43.95
N ASP A 269 1.40 -18.46 -43.08
CA ASP A 269 1.62 -19.86 -43.42
C ASP A 269 0.32 -20.67 -43.44
N LEU A 270 -0.80 -20.12 -42.94
CA LEU A 270 -2.08 -20.83 -42.79
C LEU A 270 -3.14 -20.35 -43.79
N TRP A 271 -3.98 -21.27 -44.27
CA TRP A 271 -5.18 -20.91 -45.05
C TRP A 271 -6.13 -20.08 -44.17
N PRO A 272 -6.76 -19.02 -44.73
CA PRO A 272 -7.58 -18.12 -43.93
C PRO A 272 -8.83 -18.77 -43.31
N TYR A 273 -9.33 -19.88 -43.86
CA TYR A 273 -10.50 -20.63 -43.35
C TYR A 273 -10.37 -22.11 -43.73
#